data_AF-A0A8T5FYP7-F1
#
_entry.id   AF-A0A8T5FYP7-F1
#
_cell.length_a   1.000
_cell.length_b   1.000
_cell.length_c   1.000
_cell.angle_alpha   90.00
_cell.angle_beta   90.00
_cell.angle_gamma   90.00
#
_symmetry.space_group_name_H-M   'P 1'
#
loop_
_entity.id
_entity.type
_entity.pdbx_description
1 polymer ?
#
loop_
_entity_poly.entity_id
_entity_poly.type
_entity_poly.pdbx_seq_one_letter_code
_entity_poly.pdbx_strand_id
1 'polypeptide(L)'
;MKKLMSLFLVLTILFSMSVYAQDDSVDPGTTPDDAFWGLDVAMDKLSLALTFNSEKKAEKALDIAEERLAEVKLMIKEKKVEKSEKAVKEHTKMLLEAEDNLGKLKLKSSEEEFEKELEFEQKIQKQKDEVLEIESEIKLKIKGELTPEQQAKLEEFLASLSENVKKVDIKVKNKKDETRIRLRQELGDDKADEVEGKDWQRKTDSEQEKAQKEIEKAEFKIARFEDKKAEKFGLDSEQDEANDDNDGEEDEDETDDEDESDDDNNGLADITGQVTDSDDDSDEADDDNEEDEADDDEIECSVDSDCDSNEFCDNGECEDLDDDEADDDSEFDEFEDEFDEEDSELEDEFDSSGNILDEYGLVLPDYDERGTHIAELYLQQAKDALQDSFELEEQGDLKQAYAYARFARKLADEAGDGKYLKLTDEEKQQIKDMKEEEKRLKNEAKEMDDKDDEVECSVDSDCDSDEFCDNGECEDLDDEVECSVDSDCDSDEFCDNGECEDLDDEDEADDDNDDEEEDDEDKDDEDDKDEDDE
;
A
#
# COMPACT_ATOMS: atom_id res chain seq x y z
N MET A 1 13.38 48.39 25.03
CA MET A 1 13.68 47.08 24.41
C MET A 1 13.23 45.91 25.29
N LYS A 2 13.47 45.89 26.61
CA LYS A 2 12.99 44.80 27.51
C LYS A 2 11.47 44.53 27.55
N LYS A 3 10.62 45.50 27.21
CA LYS A 3 9.15 45.32 27.15
C LYS A 3 8.63 44.80 25.80
N LEU A 4 9.46 44.84 24.74
CA LEU A 4 9.11 44.27 23.43
C LEU A 4 9.48 42.78 23.38
N MET A 5 10.60 42.37 24.00
CA MET A 5 10.95 40.93 24.10
C MET A 5 10.00 40.13 25.01
N SER A 6 9.44 40.74 26.06
CA SER A 6 8.45 40.05 26.90
C SER A 6 7.09 39.84 26.22
N LEU A 7 6.80 40.54 25.12
CA LEU A 7 5.57 40.33 24.34
C LEU A 7 5.75 39.19 23.32
N PHE A 8 6.97 38.99 22.81
CA PHE A 8 7.29 37.90 21.89
C PHE A 8 7.31 36.55 22.60
N LEU A 9 7.84 36.47 23.82
CA LEU A 9 7.93 35.22 24.61
C LEU A 9 6.56 34.70 25.10
N VAL A 10 5.55 35.56 25.20
CA VAL A 10 4.16 35.15 25.55
C VAL A 10 3.38 34.73 24.29
N LEU A 11 3.79 35.18 23.11
CA LEU A 11 3.16 34.81 21.84
C LEU A 11 3.58 33.39 21.40
N THR A 12 4.83 32.97 21.66
CA THR A 12 5.31 31.62 21.34
C THR A 12 4.67 30.52 22.19
N ILE A 13 4.31 30.81 23.46
CA ILE A 13 3.67 29.83 24.36
C ILE A 13 2.20 29.56 23.98
N LEU A 14 1.58 30.41 23.15
CA LEU A 14 0.20 30.19 22.66
C LEU A 14 0.12 29.33 21.39
N PHE A 15 1.24 29.06 20.73
CA PHE A 15 1.30 28.18 19.55
C PHE A 15 1.64 26.72 19.88
N SER A 16 1.90 26.38 21.14
CA SER A 16 2.19 24.99 21.58
C SER A 16 0.94 24.17 21.94
N MET A 17 -0.28 24.67 21.68
CA MET A 17 -1.46 23.84 21.84
C MET A 17 -1.48 22.86 20.67
N SER A 18 -1.01 21.64 20.91
CA SER A 18 -1.25 20.49 20.03
C SER A 18 -2.75 20.46 19.74
N VAL A 19 -3.13 20.82 18.51
CA VAL A 19 -4.47 20.58 18.00
C VAL A 19 -4.56 19.08 17.89
N TYR A 20 -5.15 18.44 18.90
CA TYR A 20 -5.55 17.06 18.78
C TYR A 20 -6.62 17.06 17.68
N ALA A 21 -6.27 16.51 16.51
CA ALA A 21 -7.22 16.10 15.50
C ALA A 21 -8.19 15.14 16.21
N GLN A 22 -9.32 15.68 16.68
CA GLN A 22 -10.42 14.83 17.10
C GLN A 22 -10.89 14.17 15.82
N ASP A 23 -10.85 12.84 15.80
CA ASP A 23 -11.41 12.05 14.72
C ASP A 23 -12.88 12.48 14.56
N ASP A 24 -13.13 13.34 13.57
CA ASP A 24 -14.44 13.94 13.26
C ASP A 24 -15.41 12.90 12.66
N SER A 25 -15.16 11.61 12.90
CA SER A 25 -16.06 10.54 12.54
C SER A 25 -17.44 10.75 13.18
N VAL A 26 -18.44 10.79 12.32
CA VAL A 26 -19.84 10.87 12.73
C VAL A 26 -20.22 9.56 13.40
N ASP A 27 -20.76 9.65 14.61
CA ASP A 27 -21.27 8.47 15.33
C ASP A 27 -22.38 7.81 14.49
N PRO A 28 -22.22 6.54 14.07
CA PRO A 28 -23.22 5.84 13.27
C PRO A 28 -24.52 5.57 14.02
N GLY A 29 -24.58 5.84 15.34
CA GLY A 29 -25.82 5.77 16.10
C GLY A 29 -26.39 4.36 16.18
N THR A 30 -27.69 4.20 15.87
CA THR A 30 -28.33 2.88 15.81
C THR A 30 -28.19 2.33 14.39
N THR A 31 -27.69 1.11 14.22
CA THR A 31 -27.42 0.54 12.89
C THR A 31 -28.57 -0.35 12.37
N PRO A 32 -28.65 -0.64 11.06
CA PRO A 32 -29.77 -1.40 10.47
C PRO A 32 -29.98 -2.85 10.95
N ASP A 33 -29.01 -3.41 11.67
CA ASP A 33 -29.10 -4.72 12.32
C ASP A 33 -29.75 -4.66 13.72
N ASP A 34 -29.82 -3.49 14.35
CA ASP A 34 -30.49 -3.29 15.62
C ASP A 34 -32.03 -3.31 15.52
N ALA A 35 -32.67 -3.93 16.50
CA ALA A 35 -34.13 -4.01 16.58
C ALA A 35 -34.81 -2.64 16.73
N PHE A 36 -34.08 -1.61 17.18
CA PHE A 36 -34.57 -0.25 17.38
C PHE A 36 -34.28 0.69 16.22
N TRP A 37 -33.57 0.26 15.17
CA TRP A 37 -33.28 1.09 14.00
C TRP A 37 -34.52 1.68 13.34
N GLY A 38 -35.59 0.87 13.21
CA GLY A 38 -36.85 1.35 12.66
C GLY A 38 -37.55 2.42 13.52
N LEU A 39 -37.28 2.45 14.83
CA LEU A 39 -37.74 3.52 15.73
C LEU A 39 -36.91 4.78 15.52
N ASP A 40 -35.60 4.64 15.37
CA ASP A 40 -34.67 5.73 15.10
C ASP A 40 -35.02 6.47 13.79
N VAL A 41 -35.08 5.73 12.67
CA VAL A 41 -35.54 6.26 11.37
C VAL A 41 -36.94 6.91 11.44
N ALA A 42 -37.84 6.38 12.28
CA ALA A 42 -39.17 6.97 12.47
C ALA A 42 -39.11 8.27 13.28
N MET A 43 -38.23 8.35 14.28
CA MET A 43 -37.98 9.58 15.04
C MET A 43 -37.39 10.64 14.14
N ASP A 44 -36.44 10.31 13.28
CA ASP A 44 -35.87 11.24 12.30
C ASP A 44 -36.92 11.80 11.35
N LYS A 45 -37.73 10.92 10.74
CA LYS A 45 -38.83 11.34 9.86
C LYS A 45 -39.83 12.24 10.59
N LEU A 46 -40.14 11.95 11.85
CA LEU A 46 -40.99 12.81 12.68
C LEU A 46 -40.31 14.16 12.96
N SER A 47 -39.03 14.11 13.33
CA SER A 47 -38.18 15.25 13.64
C SER A 47 -38.07 16.19 12.43
N LEU A 48 -37.97 15.62 11.21
CA LEU A 48 -37.94 16.32 9.94
C LEU A 48 -39.32 16.88 9.55
N ALA A 49 -40.40 16.12 9.79
CA ALA A 49 -41.78 16.58 9.57
C ALA A 49 -42.18 17.74 10.50
N LEU A 50 -41.63 17.79 11.71
CA LEU A 50 -41.83 18.88 12.67
C LEU A 50 -40.95 20.11 12.40
N THR A 51 -39.95 20.00 11.52
CA THR A 51 -39.15 21.14 11.07
C THR A 51 -39.89 21.90 9.97
N PHE A 52 -40.49 23.04 10.32
CA PHE A 52 -41.34 23.82 9.40
C PHE A 52 -40.57 24.72 8.42
N ASN A 53 -39.34 25.11 8.74
CA ASN A 53 -38.52 25.95 7.87
C ASN A 53 -37.80 25.06 6.84
N SER A 54 -37.91 25.38 5.55
CA SER A 54 -37.26 24.63 4.47
C SER A 54 -35.74 24.59 4.59
N GLU A 55 -35.10 25.67 5.01
CA GLU A 55 -33.66 25.74 5.29
C GLU A 55 -33.26 24.72 6.36
N LYS A 56 -33.86 24.82 7.54
CA LYS A 56 -33.59 23.90 8.65
C LYS A 56 -34.00 22.46 8.34
N LYS A 57 -34.94 22.27 7.42
CA LYS A 57 -35.37 20.96 6.98
C LYS A 57 -34.36 20.35 6.00
N ALA A 58 -33.81 21.13 5.08
CA ALA A 58 -32.73 20.69 4.20
C ALA A 58 -31.47 20.34 5.00
N GLU A 59 -31.07 21.20 5.94
CA GLU A 59 -29.93 20.97 6.83
C GLU A 59 -30.07 19.67 7.60
N LYS A 60 -31.22 19.48 8.26
CA LYS A 60 -31.50 18.27 9.01
C LYS A 60 -31.57 17.02 8.14
N ALA A 61 -32.05 17.14 6.90
CA ALA A 61 -32.05 16.02 5.97
C ALA A 61 -30.62 15.62 5.59
N LEU A 62 -29.71 16.57 5.40
CA LEU A 62 -28.30 16.27 5.18
C LEU A 62 -27.64 15.66 6.41
N ASP A 63 -27.93 16.15 7.62
CA ASP A 63 -27.41 15.57 8.87
C ASP A 63 -27.82 14.10 9.01
N ILE A 64 -29.10 13.79 8.73
CA ILE A 64 -29.58 12.40 8.76
C ILE A 64 -28.92 11.59 7.63
N ALA A 65 -28.71 12.17 6.44
CA ALA A 65 -28.01 11.48 5.36
C ALA A 65 -26.59 11.11 5.78
N GLU A 66 -25.85 12.03 6.39
CA GLU A 66 -24.50 11.81 6.93
C GLU A 66 -24.46 10.67 7.96
N GLU A 67 -25.41 10.64 8.90
CA GLU A 67 -25.58 9.51 9.84
C GLU A 67 -25.81 8.17 9.11
N ARG A 68 -26.68 8.15 8.08
CA ARG A 68 -26.89 6.92 7.28
C ARG A 68 -25.65 6.51 6.49
N LEU A 69 -24.78 7.44 6.08
CA LEU A 69 -23.52 7.10 5.43
C LEU A 69 -22.52 6.47 6.42
N ALA A 70 -22.46 7.00 7.65
CA ALA A 70 -21.69 6.40 8.74
C ALA A 70 -22.18 4.98 9.08
N GLU A 71 -23.50 4.74 9.10
CA GLU A 71 -24.07 3.39 9.24
C GLU A 71 -23.64 2.46 8.10
N VAL A 72 -23.63 2.95 6.85
CA VAL A 72 -23.17 2.17 5.69
C VAL A 72 -21.71 1.77 5.88
N LYS A 73 -20.84 2.73 6.24
CA LYS A 73 -19.41 2.49 6.51
C LYS A 73 -19.22 1.42 7.59
N LEU A 74 -19.94 1.53 8.70
CA LEU A 74 -19.85 0.54 9.79
C LEU A 74 -20.34 -0.85 9.36
N MET A 75 -21.48 -0.95 8.68
CA MET A 75 -22.01 -2.24 8.21
C MET A 75 -21.09 -2.93 7.21
N ILE A 76 -20.40 -2.16 6.37
CA ILE A 76 -19.40 -2.68 5.42
C ILE A 76 -18.18 -3.21 6.17
N LYS A 77 -17.65 -2.46 7.15
CA LYS A 77 -16.54 -2.93 8.02
C LYS A 77 -16.89 -4.22 8.77
N GLU A 78 -18.15 -4.39 9.14
CA GLU A 78 -18.66 -5.60 9.79
C GLU A 78 -19.06 -6.72 8.81
N LYS A 79 -18.83 -6.54 7.50
CA LYS A 79 -19.18 -7.50 6.44
C LYS A 79 -20.68 -7.83 6.35
N LYS A 80 -21.53 -6.88 6.74
CA LYS A 80 -23.00 -6.99 6.73
C LYS A 80 -23.61 -6.26 5.53
N VAL A 81 -23.16 -6.58 4.32
CA VAL A 81 -23.55 -5.86 3.07
C VAL A 81 -25.07 -5.85 2.84
N GLU A 82 -25.81 -6.89 3.23
CA GLU A 82 -27.27 -6.90 3.06
C GLU A 82 -27.98 -5.94 4.02
N LYS A 83 -27.33 -5.56 5.12
CA LYS A 83 -27.86 -4.58 6.07
C LYS A 83 -27.58 -3.15 5.61
N SER A 84 -26.42 -2.90 5.00
CA SER A 84 -26.05 -1.58 4.48
C SER A 84 -27.03 -1.09 3.40
N GLU A 85 -27.62 -2.00 2.61
CA GLU A 85 -28.66 -1.69 1.61
C GLU A 85 -29.79 -0.79 2.15
N LYS A 86 -30.21 -1.02 3.40
CA LYS A 86 -31.28 -0.23 4.02
C LYS A 86 -30.83 1.19 4.32
N ALA A 87 -29.60 1.34 4.83
CA ALA A 87 -29.01 2.65 5.13
C ALA A 87 -28.77 3.43 3.82
N VAL A 88 -28.25 2.79 2.76
CA VAL A 88 -28.09 3.39 1.41
C VAL A 88 -29.42 3.95 0.87
N LYS A 89 -30.51 3.18 1.01
CA LYS A 89 -31.85 3.61 0.56
C LYS A 89 -32.38 4.81 1.35
N GLU A 90 -32.20 4.83 2.67
CA GLU A 90 -32.62 5.97 3.49
C GLU A 90 -31.72 7.19 3.27
N HIS A 91 -30.40 7.01 3.11
CA HIS A 91 -29.45 8.06 2.69
C HIS A 91 -29.91 8.75 1.41
N THR A 92 -30.13 7.96 0.35
CA THR A 92 -30.59 8.47 -0.95
C THR A 92 -31.90 9.27 -0.80
N LYS A 93 -32.82 8.76 0.01
CA LYS A 93 -34.08 9.44 0.28
C LYS A 93 -33.86 10.77 1.00
N MET A 94 -32.98 10.81 1.99
CA MET A 94 -32.68 12.04 2.73
C MET A 94 -31.98 13.08 1.86
N LEU A 95 -31.08 12.67 0.96
CA LEU A 95 -30.51 13.57 -0.06
C LEU A 95 -31.57 14.19 -0.97
N LEU A 96 -32.53 13.39 -1.45
CA LEU A 96 -33.65 13.90 -2.26
C LEU A 96 -34.56 14.84 -1.46
N GLU A 97 -34.78 14.57 -0.16
CA GLU A 97 -35.50 15.49 0.72
C GLU A 97 -34.72 16.79 0.95
N ALA A 98 -33.40 16.74 1.11
CA ALA A 98 -32.54 17.92 1.21
C ALA A 98 -32.64 18.77 -0.05
N GLU A 99 -32.51 18.14 -1.22
CA GLU A 99 -32.62 18.77 -2.53
C GLU A 99 -33.97 19.49 -2.73
N ASP A 100 -35.09 18.80 -2.46
CA ASP A 100 -36.44 19.36 -2.62
C ASP A 100 -36.69 20.55 -1.66
N ASN A 101 -36.13 20.50 -0.45
CA ASN A 101 -36.24 21.60 0.50
C ASN A 101 -35.31 22.77 0.16
N LEU A 102 -34.12 22.50 -0.41
CA LEU A 102 -33.22 23.52 -0.95
C LEU A 102 -33.86 24.29 -2.11
N GLY A 103 -34.52 23.57 -3.04
CA GLY A 103 -35.24 24.22 -4.14
C GLY A 103 -36.39 25.14 -3.68
N LYS A 104 -36.86 24.98 -2.44
CA LYS A 104 -37.91 25.81 -1.82
C LYS A 104 -37.36 26.94 -0.96
N LEU A 105 -36.04 27.03 -0.78
CA LEU A 105 -35.39 28.03 0.03
C LEU A 105 -35.72 29.43 -0.50
N LYS A 106 -36.28 30.26 0.39
CA LYS A 106 -36.66 31.64 0.14
C LYS A 106 -36.31 32.45 1.38
N LEU A 107 -35.11 33.02 1.42
CA LEU A 107 -34.64 33.86 2.52
C LEU A 107 -34.89 35.33 2.22
N LYS A 108 -34.49 36.20 3.15
CA LYS A 108 -34.83 37.63 3.08
C LYS A 108 -33.93 38.37 2.10
N SER A 109 -32.72 37.88 1.86
CA SER A 109 -31.76 38.41 0.92
C SER A 109 -31.09 37.30 0.13
N SER A 110 -30.68 37.61 -1.11
CA SER A 110 -29.90 36.71 -1.96
C SER A 110 -28.55 36.34 -1.33
N GLU A 111 -28.01 37.20 -0.47
CA GLU A 111 -26.79 36.95 0.31
C GLU A 111 -26.99 35.82 1.34
N GLU A 112 -28.07 35.88 2.13
CA GLU A 112 -28.41 34.80 3.08
C GLU A 112 -28.69 33.48 2.34
N GLU A 113 -29.36 33.53 1.17
CA GLU A 113 -29.60 32.35 0.33
C GLU A 113 -28.30 31.73 -0.15
N PHE A 114 -27.37 32.55 -0.65
CA PHE A 114 -26.09 32.10 -1.16
C PHE A 114 -25.21 31.50 -0.07
N GLU A 115 -25.11 32.14 1.10
CA GLU A 115 -24.32 31.61 2.22
C GLU A 115 -24.81 30.23 2.68
N LYS A 116 -26.13 30.00 2.64
CA LYS A 116 -26.73 28.70 2.97
C LYS A 116 -26.54 27.65 1.88
N GLU A 117 -26.66 28.05 0.62
CA GLU A 117 -26.34 27.17 -0.52
C GLU A 117 -24.89 26.68 -0.47
N LEU A 118 -23.95 27.55 -0.06
CA LEU A 118 -22.55 27.17 0.18
C LEU A 118 -22.38 26.17 1.34
N GLU A 119 -23.07 26.38 2.47
CA GLU A 119 -23.02 25.41 3.58
C GLU A 119 -23.55 24.04 3.15
N PHE A 120 -24.59 24.01 2.31
CA PHE A 120 -25.13 22.75 1.78
C PHE A 120 -24.17 22.07 0.80
N GLU A 121 -23.54 22.82 -0.09
CA GLU A 121 -22.52 22.29 -1.01
C GLU A 121 -21.37 21.66 -0.23
N GLN A 122 -20.88 22.29 0.84
CA GLN A 122 -19.83 21.73 1.69
C GLN A 122 -20.24 20.40 2.33
N LYS A 123 -21.46 20.31 2.89
CA LYS A 123 -21.96 19.05 3.47
C LYS A 123 -22.11 17.94 2.43
N ILE A 124 -22.55 18.29 1.22
CA ILE A 124 -22.66 17.33 0.13
C ILE A 124 -21.27 16.88 -0.35
N GLN A 125 -20.30 17.78 -0.40
CA GLN A 125 -18.93 17.43 -0.71
C GLN A 125 -18.36 16.46 0.34
N LYS A 126 -18.54 16.77 1.63
CA LYS A 126 -18.12 15.86 2.71
C LYS A 126 -18.68 14.45 2.51
N GLN A 127 -19.98 14.33 2.20
CA GLN A 127 -20.58 13.02 1.91
C GLN A 127 -20.04 12.36 0.64
N LYS A 128 -19.67 13.13 -0.39
CA LYS A 128 -19.01 12.59 -1.59
C LYS A 128 -17.64 12.03 -1.23
N ASP A 129 -16.84 12.77 -0.47
CA ASP A 129 -15.52 12.33 -0.01
C ASP A 129 -15.64 11.09 0.88
N GLU A 130 -16.63 11.03 1.79
CA GLU A 130 -16.91 9.83 2.60
C GLU A 130 -17.31 8.62 1.75
N VAL A 131 -18.08 8.80 0.67
CA VAL A 131 -18.41 7.70 -0.27
C VAL A 131 -17.14 7.18 -0.96
N LEU A 132 -16.24 8.06 -1.39
CA LEU A 132 -14.96 7.67 -2.00
C LEU A 132 -14.07 6.94 -0.99
N GLU A 133 -14.00 7.44 0.25
CA GLU A 133 -13.24 6.77 1.32
C GLU A 133 -13.79 5.37 1.59
N ILE A 134 -15.11 5.20 1.64
CA ILE A 134 -15.75 3.89 1.78
C ILE A 134 -15.35 2.98 0.62
N GLU A 135 -15.37 3.49 -0.62
CA GLU A 135 -14.97 2.73 -1.81
C GLU A 135 -13.51 2.26 -1.73
N SER A 136 -12.58 3.15 -1.37
CA SER A 136 -11.16 2.80 -1.18
C SER A 136 -10.95 1.81 -0.03
N GLU A 137 -11.62 2.00 1.12
CA GLU A 137 -11.50 1.07 2.26
C GLU A 137 -11.96 -0.35 1.89
N ILE A 138 -13.00 -0.48 1.06
CA ILE A 138 -13.51 -1.78 0.59
C ILE A 138 -12.52 -2.46 -0.33
N LYS A 139 -12.01 -1.73 -1.31
CA LYS A 139 -11.03 -2.24 -2.28
C LYS A 139 -9.79 -2.77 -1.57
N LEU A 140 -9.27 -2.02 -0.59
CA LEU A 140 -8.03 -2.38 0.12
C LEU A 140 -8.20 -3.49 1.17
N LYS A 141 -9.29 -3.50 1.94
CA LYS A 141 -9.38 -4.35 3.15
C LYS A 141 -10.29 -5.57 3.00
N ILE A 142 -11.20 -5.57 2.03
CA ILE A 142 -12.35 -6.47 2.03
C ILE A 142 -12.46 -7.32 0.73
N LYS A 143 -11.72 -6.98 -0.35
CA LYS A 143 -11.78 -7.66 -1.67
C LYS A 143 -11.62 -9.20 -1.59
N GLY A 144 -10.87 -9.73 -0.61
CA GLY A 144 -10.70 -11.17 -0.39
C GLY A 144 -11.67 -11.85 0.58
N GLU A 145 -12.51 -11.10 1.29
CA GLU A 145 -13.33 -11.62 2.41
C GLU A 145 -14.83 -11.69 2.12
N LEU A 146 -15.29 -11.06 1.03
CA LEU A 146 -16.69 -11.09 0.59
C LEU A 146 -16.92 -12.19 -0.44
N THR A 147 -18.15 -12.71 -0.49
CA THR A 147 -18.54 -13.56 -1.62
C THR A 147 -18.66 -12.71 -2.89
N PRO A 148 -18.48 -13.28 -4.09
CA PRO A 148 -18.66 -12.55 -5.36
C PRO A 148 -20.03 -11.86 -5.46
N GLU A 149 -21.08 -12.49 -4.94
CA GLU A 149 -22.43 -11.89 -4.88
C GLU A 149 -22.50 -10.66 -3.97
N GLN A 150 -21.83 -10.71 -2.81
CA GLN A 150 -21.78 -9.59 -1.87
C GLN A 150 -20.96 -8.44 -2.44
N GLN A 151 -19.85 -8.74 -3.12
CA GLN A 151 -19.01 -7.74 -3.79
C GLN A 151 -19.79 -7.02 -4.90
N ALA A 152 -20.40 -7.76 -5.83
CA ALA A 152 -21.19 -7.15 -6.92
C ALA A 152 -22.33 -6.26 -6.39
N LYS A 153 -22.99 -6.72 -5.32
CA LYS A 153 -24.06 -5.95 -4.67
C LYS A 153 -23.54 -4.69 -3.98
N LEU A 154 -22.36 -4.77 -3.37
CA LEU A 154 -21.71 -3.63 -2.74
C LEU A 154 -21.29 -2.58 -3.77
N GLU A 155 -20.67 -3.00 -4.87
CA GLU A 155 -20.32 -2.13 -6.01
C GLU A 155 -21.55 -1.44 -6.58
N GLU A 156 -22.66 -2.16 -6.78
CA GLU A 156 -23.95 -1.56 -7.20
C GLU A 156 -24.41 -0.46 -6.23
N PHE A 157 -24.24 -0.66 -4.93
CA PHE A 157 -24.62 0.31 -3.91
C PHE A 157 -23.73 1.54 -3.89
N LEU A 158 -22.41 1.37 -3.99
CA LEU A 158 -21.46 2.48 -4.03
C LEU A 158 -21.66 3.33 -5.29
N ALA A 159 -21.85 2.67 -6.44
CA ALA A 159 -22.19 3.35 -7.69
C ALA A 159 -23.49 4.16 -7.54
N SER A 160 -24.52 3.58 -6.90
CA SER A 160 -25.77 4.28 -6.65
C SER A 160 -25.61 5.46 -5.67
N LEU A 161 -24.84 5.31 -4.59
CA LEU A 161 -24.53 6.40 -3.66
C LEU A 161 -23.81 7.54 -4.39
N SER A 162 -22.74 7.22 -5.11
CA SER A 162 -21.95 8.18 -5.89
C SER A 162 -22.82 8.92 -6.90
N GLU A 163 -23.65 8.23 -7.69
CA GLU A 163 -24.56 8.86 -8.66
C GLU A 163 -25.57 9.80 -7.98
N ASN A 164 -26.17 9.37 -6.87
CA ASN A 164 -27.15 10.20 -6.16
C ASN A 164 -26.53 11.44 -5.53
N VAL A 165 -25.33 11.32 -4.93
CA VAL A 165 -24.56 12.45 -4.41
C VAL A 165 -24.17 13.40 -5.54
N LYS A 166 -23.59 12.89 -6.64
CA LYS A 166 -23.25 13.68 -7.86
C LYS A 166 -24.47 14.45 -8.37
N LYS A 167 -25.64 13.81 -8.46
CA LYS A 167 -26.88 14.44 -8.93
C LYS A 167 -27.36 15.58 -8.03
N VAL A 168 -27.27 15.40 -6.71
CA VAL A 168 -27.68 16.42 -5.75
C VAL A 168 -26.68 17.58 -5.75
N ASP A 169 -25.38 17.29 -5.80
CA ASP A 169 -24.29 18.27 -5.96
C ASP A 169 -24.52 19.17 -7.18
N ILE A 170 -24.75 18.58 -8.35
CA ILE A 170 -25.06 19.31 -9.59
C ILE A 170 -26.24 20.26 -9.41
N LYS A 171 -27.30 19.84 -8.70
CA LYS A 171 -28.48 20.69 -8.47
C LYS A 171 -28.20 21.81 -7.49
N VAL A 172 -27.41 21.57 -6.45
CA VAL A 172 -26.97 22.60 -5.50
C VAL A 172 -26.11 23.64 -6.21
N LYS A 173 -25.15 23.20 -7.04
CA LYS A 173 -24.32 24.09 -7.88
C LYS A 173 -25.14 24.94 -8.83
N ASN A 174 -26.07 24.32 -9.58
CA ASN A 174 -26.98 25.05 -10.46
C ASN A 174 -27.79 26.10 -9.70
N LYS A 175 -28.29 25.73 -8.51
CA LYS A 175 -29.07 26.65 -7.68
C LYS A 175 -28.21 27.80 -7.15
N LYS A 176 -26.99 27.50 -6.70
CA LYS A 176 -25.99 28.48 -6.29
C LYS A 176 -25.69 29.47 -7.41
N ASP A 177 -25.51 29.01 -8.64
CA ASP A 177 -25.25 29.88 -9.79
C ASP A 177 -26.45 30.79 -10.12
N GLU A 178 -27.68 30.29 -10.02
CA GLU A 178 -28.88 31.13 -10.12
C GLU A 178 -28.89 32.23 -9.06
N THR A 179 -28.55 31.90 -7.81
CA THR A 179 -28.47 32.85 -6.71
C THR A 179 -27.32 33.83 -6.88
N ARG A 180 -26.16 33.39 -7.36
CA ARG A 180 -25.00 34.23 -7.71
C ARG A 180 -25.35 35.29 -8.74
N ILE A 181 -26.07 34.90 -9.80
CA ILE A 181 -26.55 35.85 -10.82
C ILE A 181 -27.50 36.88 -10.20
N ARG A 182 -28.43 36.45 -9.33
CA ARG A 182 -29.33 37.37 -8.61
C ARG A 182 -28.56 38.31 -7.67
N LEU A 183 -27.58 37.79 -6.95
CA LEU A 183 -26.72 38.55 -6.03
C LEU A 183 -26.01 39.70 -6.77
N ARG A 184 -25.37 39.40 -7.92
CA ARG A 184 -24.73 40.41 -8.78
C ARG A 184 -25.71 41.47 -9.28
N GLN A 185 -26.93 41.05 -9.66
CA GLN A 185 -27.97 41.99 -10.09
C GLN A 185 -28.48 42.91 -8.97
N GLU A 186 -28.56 42.41 -7.73
CA GLU A 186 -29.12 43.15 -6.59
C GLU A 186 -28.08 44.05 -5.89
N LEU A 187 -26.85 43.55 -5.72
CA LEU A 187 -25.82 44.19 -4.91
C LEU A 187 -24.72 44.89 -5.71
N GLY A 188 -24.61 44.59 -7.02
CA GLY A 188 -23.49 45.00 -7.87
C GLY A 188 -22.29 44.07 -7.74
N ASP A 189 -21.34 44.19 -8.69
CA ASP A 189 -20.19 43.28 -8.80
C ASP A 189 -19.30 43.33 -7.54
N ASP A 190 -18.91 44.52 -7.07
CA ASP A 190 -18.00 44.67 -5.92
C ASP A 190 -18.45 43.90 -4.66
N LYS A 191 -19.77 43.90 -4.38
CA LYS A 191 -20.32 43.19 -3.20
C LYS A 191 -20.54 41.72 -3.44
N ALA A 192 -20.89 41.35 -4.67
CA ALA A 192 -20.99 39.94 -5.03
C ALA A 192 -19.62 39.27 -4.93
N ASP A 193 -18.56 39.96 -5.35
CA ASP A 193 -17.18 39.49 -5.24
C ASP A 193 -16.75 39.30 -3.77
N GLU A 194 -17.17 40.19 -2.84
CA GLU A 194 -16.93 40.02 -1.40
C GLU A 194 -17.58 38.74 -0.83
N VAL A 195 -18.82 38.44 -1.26
CA VAL A 195 -19.54 37.22 -0.84
C VAL A 195 -18.93 35.98 -1.48
N GLU A 196 -18.54 36.05 -2.76
CA GLU A 196 -17.82 34.98 -3.45
C GLU A 196 -16.43 34.73 -2.87
N GLY A 197 -15.78 35.73 -2.28
CA GLY A 197 -14.54 35.56 -1.53
C GLY A 197 -14.69 34.54 -0.39
N LYS A 198 -15.85 34.51 0.29
CA LYS A 198 -16.14 33.47 1.31
C LYS A 198 -16.30 32.07 0.72
N ASP A 199 -16.82 31.93 -0.50
CA ASP A 199 -16.87 30.64 -1.23
C ASP A 199 -15.45 30.15 -1.51
N TRP A 200 -14.59 31.03 -2.01
CA TRP A 200 -13.19 30.70 -2.26
C TRP A 200 -12.44 30.32 -0.99
N GLN A 201 -12.60 31.09 0.09
CA GLN A 201 -11.99 30.75 1.39
C GLN A 201 -12.34 29.32 1.80
N ARG A 202 -13.63 28.99 1.80
CA ARG A 202 -14.12 27.66 2.17
C ARG A 202 -13.58 26.54 1.29
N LYS A 203 -13.44 26.79 -0.02
CA LYS A 203 -12.86 25.85 -0.97
C LYS A 203 -11.37 25.67 -0.74
N THR A 204 -10.65 26.76 -0.48
CA THR A 204 -9.22 26.75 -0.13
C THR A 204 -9.00 25.95 1.14
N ASP A 205 -9.71 26.26 2.23
CA ASP A 205 -9.60 25.54 3.51
C ASP A 205 -9.81 24.03 3.32
N SER A 206 -10.88 23.67 2.58
CA SER A 206 -11.22 22.27 2.32
C SER A 206 -10.18 21.55 1.46
N GLU A 207 -9.64 22.20 0.43
CA GLU A 207 -8.60 21.60 -0.41
C GLU A 207 -7.24 21.52 0.29
N GLN A 208 -6.90 22.50 1.14
CA GLN A 208 -5.69 22.42 1.98
C GLN A 208 -5.76 21.23 2.93
N GLU A 209 -6.92 21.00 3.58
CA GLU A 209 -7.13 19.83 4.44
C GLU A 209 -6.99 18.51 3.65
N LYS A 210 -7.54 18.44 2.44
CA LYS A 210 -7.41 17.26 1.58
C LYS A 210 -5.96 17.03 1.14
N ALA A 211 -5.26 18.09 0.74
CA ALA A 211 -3.86 18.03 0.37
C ALA A 211 -2.99 17.54 1.55
N GLN A 212 -3.25 18.03 2.77
CA GLN A 212 -2.58 17.53 3.98
C GLN A 212 -2.79 16.03 4.18
N LYS A 213 -4.04 15.55 4.09
CA LYS A 213 -4.34 14.11 4.24
C LYS A 213 -3.66 13.25 3.18
N GLU A 214 -3.64 13.69 1.92
CA GLU A 214 -2.93 12.94 0.86
C GLU A 214 -1.41 12.97 1.05
N ILE A 215 -0.85 14.08 1.53
CA ILE A 215 0.57 14.17 1.91
C ILE A 215 0.90 13.16 3.01
N GLU A 216 0.10 13.10 4.08
CA GLU A 216 0.29 12.15 5.19
C GLU A 216 0.17 10.68 4.71
N LYS A 217 -0.77 10.39 3.81
CA LYS A 217 -0.90 9.06 3.20
C LYS A 217 0.31 8.70 2.35
N ALA A 218 0.80 9.63 1.53
CA ALA A 218 1.98 9.42 0.70
C ALA A 218 3.24 9.21 1.54
N GLU A 219 3.43 10.00 2.60
CA GLU A 219 4.49 9.79 3.61
C GLU A 219 4.44 8.39 4.21
N PHE A 220 3.26 7.95 4.64
CA PHE A 220 3.08 6.62 5.20
C PHE A 220 3.39 5.51 4.18
N LYS A 221 2.95 5.65 2.93
CA LYS A 221 3.21 4.69 1.85
C LYS A 221 4.71 4.59 1.54
N ILE A 222 5.39 5.73 1.39
CA ILE A 222 6.84 5.79 1.16
C ILE A 222 7.59 5.16 2.34
N ALA A 223 7.27 5.54 3.58
CA ALA A 223 7.91 4.98 4.77
C ALA A 223 7.70 3.45 4.89
N ARG A 224 6.48 2.96 4.66
CA ARG A 224 6.19 1.51 4.66
C ARG A 224 6.98 0.78 3.58
N PHE A 225 7.15 1.39 2.41
CA PHE A 225 7.96 0.81 1.34
C PHE A 225 9.44 0.73 1.75
N GLU A 226 9.99 1.80 2.35
CA GLU A 226 11.35 1.81 2.87
C GLU A 226 11.59 0.79 3.99
N ASP A 227 10.62 0.60 4.89
CA ASP A 227 10.69 -0.42 5.94
C ASP A 227 10.72 -1.83 5.35
N LYS A 228 9.80 -2.13 4.41
CA LYS A 228 9.78 -3.43 3.70
C LYS A 228 11.08 -3.67 2.92
N LYS A 229 11.60 -2.60 2.32
CA LYS A 229 12.87 -2.60 1.60
C LYS A 229 14.02 -2.94 2.55
N ALA A 230 14.09 -2.33 3.73
CA ALA A 230 15.11 -2.63 4.74
C ALA A 230 15.00 -4.07 5.27
N GLU A 231 13.79 -4.55 5.58
CA GLU A 231 13.53 -5.92 6.02
C GLU A 231 13.99 -6.96 4.99
N LYS A 232 13.65 -6.74 3.70
CA LYS A 232 14.03 -7.65 2.60
C LYS A 232 15.55 -7.69 2.37
N PHE A 233 16.28 -6.64 2.73
CA PHE A 233 17.72 -6.56 2.49
C PHE A 233 18.59 -6.95 3.68
N GLY A 234 17.99 -7.34 4.81
CA GLY A 234 18.75 -7.62 6.02
C GLY A 234 19.65 -6.44 6.42
N LEU A 235 19.27 -5.23 6.00
CA LEU A 235 19.81 -3.99 6.56
C LEU A 235 19.12 -3.86 7.92
N ASP A 236 19.47 -4.74 8.85
CA ASP A 236 19.20 -4.53 10.26
C ASP A 236 19.73 -3.15 10.55
N SER A 237 18.83 -2.20 10.80
CA SER A 237 19.20 -0.86 11.20
C SER A 237 19.83 -0.98 12.59
N GLU A 238 21.14 -1.26 12.64
CA GLU A 238 21.97 -1.28 13.86
C GLU A 238 22.02 0.10 14.56
N GLN A 239 21.12 1.04 14.23
CA GLN A 239 21.09 2.40 14.75
C GLN A 239 20.20 2.64 15.97
N ASP A 240 19.31 1.73 16.37
CA ASP A 240 18.35 2.04 17.44
C ASP A 240 18.62 1.44 18.83
N GLU A 241 19.67 0.64 19.03
CA GLU A 241 20.00 0.13 20.39
C GLU A 241 20.93 1.04 21.22
N ALA A 242 21.27 2.25 20.74
CA ALA A 242 22.26 3.10 21.42
C ALA A 242 21.72 4.24 22.30
N ASN A 243 20.39 4.44 22.44
CA ASN A 243 19.85 5.61 23.15
C ASN A 243 18.87 5.35 24.32
N ASP A 244 18.64 4.10 24.74
CA ASP A 244 17.73 3.79 25.87
C ASP A 244 18.44 3.61 27.23
N ASP A 245 19.54 4.34 27.47
CA ASP A 245 20.30 4.29 28.73
C ASP A 245 20.59 5.67 29.35
N ASN A 246 19.94 6.75 28.88
CA ASN A 246 20.07 8.08 29.51
C ASN A 246 18.93 8.38 30.50
N ASP A 247 18.78 7.49 31.49
CA ASP A 247 18.21 7.82 32.81
C ASP A 247 19.25 8.65 33.59
N GLY A 248 19.45 9.90 33.13
CA GLY A 248 20.45 10.84 33.64
C GLY A 248 19.80 12.07 34.28
N GLU A 249 19.82 12.07 35.61
CA GLU A 249 19.43 13.13 36.56
C GLU A 249 19.37 14.58 36.02
N GLU A 250 18.22 15.22 36.29
CA GLU A 250 18.04 16.67 36.27
C GLU A 250 19.06 17.36 37.20
N ASP A 251 20.07 18.03 36.64
CA ASP A 251 20.83 19.06 37.34
C ASP A 251 20.67 20.40 36.60
N GLU A 252 19.95 21.30 37.28
CA GLU A 252 19.87 22.72 36.98
C GLU A 252 21.28 23.35 37.03
N ASP A 253 21.78 23.92 35.94
CA ASP A 253 22.77 25.00 36.07
C ASP A 253 22.66 26.05 34.97
N GLU A 254 22.59 27.30 35.44
CA GLU A 254 22.60 28.53 34.66
C GLU A 254 24.03 28.81 34.20
N THR A 255 24.25 29.11 32.91
CA THR A 255 25.24 30.14 32.54
C THR A 255 24.87 30.84 31.24
N ASP A 256 24.75 32.17 31.36
CA ASP A 256 25.00 33.16 30.32
C ASP A 256 26.34 32.89 29.59
N ASP A 257 26.39 33.06 28.27
CA ASP A 257 27.27 34.08 27.67
C ASP A 257 27.10 34.16 26.14
N GLU A 258 27.38 35.38 25.68
CA GLU A 258 27.28 35.99 24.37
C GLU A 258 28.13 35.27 23.29
N ASP A 259 27.68 35.22 22.04
CA ASP A 259 28.46 35.86 20.95
C ASP A 259 27.68 36.04 19.65
N GLU A 260 27.95 37.19 19.02
CA GLU A 260 27.50 37.62 17.71
C GLU A 260 28.27 36.91 16.60
N SER A 261 27.61 36.60 15.47
CA SER A 261 28.20 36.89 14.17
C SER A 261 27.16 36.86 13.06
N ASP A 262 27.10 37.98 12.35
CA ASP A 262 26.55 38.15 11.01
C ASP A 262 27.08 37.07 10.06
N ASP A 263 26.23 36.56 9.16
CA ASP A 263 26.68 36.29 7.80
C ASP A 263 25.54 36.41 6.79
N ASP A 264 25.72 37.39 5.91
CA ASP A 264 25.02 37.59 4.66
C ASP A 264 25.20 36.36 3.75
N ASN A 265 24.13 35.87 3.11
CA ASN A 265 24.26 35.57 1.69
C ASN A 265 22.94 35.61 0.92
N ASN A 266 22.90 36.59 0.03
CA ASN A 266 21.88 36.88 -0.95
C ASN A 266 22.37 36.28 -2.28
N GLY A 267 21.68 35.27 -2.81
CA GLY A 267 22.12 34.51 -3.98
C GLY A 267 21.00 34.28 -4.99
N LEU A 268 20.42 35.37 -5.51
CA LEU A 268 19.46 35.38 -6.62
C LEU A 268 20.18 34.99 -7.92
N ALA A 269 19.93 33.77 -8.44
CA ALA A 269 20.43 33.32 -9.73
C ALA A 269 19.34 33.45 -10.81
N ASP A 270 19.64 34.32 -11.77
CA ASP A 270 18.97 34.60 -13.03
C ASP A 270 19.17 33.41 -13.99
N ILE A 271 18.09 32.73 -14.40
CA ILE A 271 18.10 31.72 -15.47
C ILE A 271 17.29 32.23 -16.65
N THR A 272 17.99 32.82 -17.61
CA THR A 272 17.55 32.99 -19.00
C THR A 272 18.24 31.95 -19.88
N GLY A 273 17.48 31.02 -20.47
CA GLY A 273 17.91 30.15 -21.58
C GLY A 273 16.84 30.20 -22.68
N GLN A 274 17.02 31.02 -23.72
CA GLN A 274 17.50 30.64 -25.06
C GLN A 274 16.74 29.48 -25.71
N VAL A 275 15.73 29.89 -26.49
CA VAL A 275 15.09 29.15 -27.58
C VAL A 275 16.11 28.89 -28.69
N THR A 276 16.22 27.63 -29.14
CA THR A 276 16.77 27.28 -30.44
C THR A 276 15.75 26.47 -31.22
N ASP A 277 15.25 27.08 -32.29
CA ASP A 277 14.56 26.41 -33.39
C ASP A 277 15.51 25.43 -34.08
N SER A 278 14.99 24.28 -34.51
CA SER A 278 15.54 23.51 -35.61
C SER A 278 14.41 22.74 -36.29
N ASP A 279 14.11 23.19 -37.51
CA ASP A 279 13.33 22.50 -38.53
C ASP A 279 13.93 21.11 -38.83
N ASP A 280 13.10 20.10 -39.06
CA ASP A 280 13.40 19.11 -40.11
C ASP A 280 12.10 18.57 -40.74
N ASP A 281 11.87 19.02 -41.97
CA ASP A 281 10.94 18.45 -42.93
C ASP A 281 11.62 17.24 -43.60
N SER A 282 10.93 16.09 -43.69
CA SER A 282 11.07 15.26 -44.89
C SER A 282 9.82 14.43 -45.16
N ASP A 283 9.17 14.82 -46.24
CA ASP A 283 8.21 14.04 -47.02
C ASP A 283 8.87 12.77 -47.61
N GLU A 284 8.13 11.67 -47.75
CA GLU A 284 7.58 11.18 -49.03
C GLU A 284 7.16 9.70 -49.02
N ALA A 285 5.99 9.49 -49.63
CA ALA A 285 5.60 8.44 -50.59
C ALA A 285 5.35 6.98 -50.15
N ASP A 286 4.07 6.59 -50.34
CA ASP A 286 3.54 5.49 -51.16
C ASP A 286 4.37 4.19 -51.33
N ASP A 287 3.78 3.04 -50.97
CA ASP A 287 3.66 1.93 -51.93
C ASP A 287 2.51 0.97 -51.56
N ASP A 288 1.64 0.73 -52.54
CA ASP A 288 0.68 -0.36 -52.59
C ASP A 288 1.43 -1.71 -52.74
N ASN A 289 1.02 -2.79 -52.06
CA ASN A 289 0.85 -4.07 -52.78
C ASN A 289 0.00 -5.10 -52.02
N GLU A 290 -0.86 -5.76 -52.79
CA GLU A 290 -1.58 -7.00 -52.51
C GLU A 290 -0.59 -8.18 -52.30
N GLU A 291 -0.95 -9.19 -51.52
CA GLU A 291 -1.28 -10.55 -52.03
C GLU A 291 -1.61 -11.51 -50.88
N ASP A 292 -2.68 -12.27 -51.11
CA ASP A 292 -3.06 -13.49 -50.38
C ASP A 292 -1.97 -14.56 -50.56
N GLU A 293 -1.53 -15.20 -49.48
CA GLU A 293 -1.11 -16.62 -49.54
C GLU A 293 -1.66 -17.34 -48.31
N ALA A 294 -2.34 -18.45 -48.60
CA ALA A 294 -2.75 -19.44 -47.63
C ALA A 294 -1.64 -20.48 -47.62
N ASP A 295 -0.85 -20.52 -46.55
CA ASP A 295 0.17 -21.54 -46.37
C ASP A 295 -0.45 -22.77 -45.71
N ASP A 296 -0.25 -23.90 -46.39
CA ASP A 296 -0.48 -25.24 -45.89
C ASP A 296 0.40 -25.47 -44.65
N ASP A 297 -0.18 -25.95 -43.55
CA ASP A 297 0.55 -26.37 -42.33
C ASP A 297 1.54 -27.51 -42.69
N GLU A 298 2.79 -27.16 -42.99
CA GLU A 298 3.89 -28.10 -43.17
C GLU A 298 4.46 -28.44 -41.79
N ILE A 299 4.03 -29.58 -41.24
CA ILE A 299 4.58 -30.19 -40.02
C ILE A 299 6.09 -30.42 -40.24
N GLU A 300 6.94 -29.64 -39.58
CA GLU A 300 8.40 -29.66 -39.74
C GLU A 300 9.08 -30.76 -38.91
N CYS A 301 8.46 -31.20 -37.81
CA CYS A 301 8.99 -32.28 -36.99
C CYS A 301 7.91 -33.32 -36.65
N SER A 302 8.31 -34.59 -36.54
CA SER A 302 7.40 -35.68 -36.16
C SER A 302 7.82 -36.42 -34.90
N VAL A 303 9.08 -36.22 -34.50
CA VAL A 303 9.72 -36.71 -33.29
C VAL A 303 10.85 -35.75 -32.91
N ASP A 304 11.24 -35.69 -31.65
CA ASP A 304 12.28 -34.77 -31.14
C ASP A 304 13.63 -34.92 -31.85
N SER A 305 13.93 -36.07 -32.45
CA SER A 305 15.17 -36.27 -33.21
C SER A 305 15.21 -35.51 -34.54
N ASP A 306 14.07 -34.97 -34.98
CA ASP A 306 13.97 -34.12 -36.16
C ASP A 306 14.38 -32.66 -35.84
N CYS A 307 14.46 -32.30 -34.55
CA CYS A 307 14.87 -30.99 -34.05
C CYS A 307 16.36 -30.97 -33.65
N ASP A 308 16.95 -29.78 -33.54
CA ASP A 308 18.34 -29.65 -33.09
C ASP A 308 18.48 -30.05 -31.61
N SER A 309 19.72 -30.31 -31.15
CA SER A 309 19.99 -30.99 -29.87
C SER A 309 19.51 -30.29 -28.58
N ASN A 310 18.88 -29.12 -28.71
CA ASN A 310 18.36 -28.26 -27.64
C ASN A 310 16.87 -27.90 -27.86
N GLU A 311 16.20 -28.57 -28.77
CA GLU A 311 14.78 -28.34 -29.11
C GLU A 311 14.00 -29.66 -28.97
N PHE A 312 12.69 -29.56 -28.71
CA PHE A 312 11.76 -30.70 -28.73
C PHE A 312 10.59 -30.41 -29.68
N CYS A 313 9.95 -31.46 -30.19
CA CYS A 313 8.89 -31.31 -31.19
C CYS A 313 7.52 -31.24 -30.49
N ASP A 314 6.89 -30.06 -30.46
CA ASP A 314 5.49 -29.92 -30.04
C ASP A 314 4.60 -29.49 -31.21
N ASN A 315 3.48 -30.18 -31.38
CA ASN A 315 2.49 -29.95 -32.45
C ASN A 315 3.04 -29.82 -33.88
N GLY A 316 4.24 -30.33 -34.15
CA GLY A 316 4.85 -30.30 -35.47
C GLY A 316 5.85 -29.17 -35.72
N GLU A 317 6.14 -28.35 -34.70
CA GLU A 317 7.17 -27.33 -34.70
C GLU A 317 8.23 -27.66 -33.63
N CYS A 318 9.49 -27.33 -33.91
CA CYS A 318 10.57 -27.50 -32.95
C CYS A 318 10.57 -26.29 -32.01
N GLU A 319 10.29 -26.53 -30.74
CA GLU A 319 10.37 -25.52 -29.68
C GLU A 319 11.69 -25.68 -28.94
N ASP A 320 12.37 -24.57 -28.66
CA ASP A 320 13.54 -24.56 -27.79
C ASP A 320 13.14 -25.16 -26.43
N LEU A 321 13.99 -26.02 -25.86
CA LEU A 321 13.86 -26.38 -24.45
C LEU A 321 14.16 -25.10 -23.66
N ASP A 322 13.11 -24.39 -23.28
CA ASP A 322 13.21 -23.23 -22.41
C ASP A 322 14.03 -23.64 -21.17
N ASP A 323 15.17 -22.97 -20.97
CA ASP A 323 16.07 -23.10 -19.81
C ASP A 323 15.40 -22.53 -18.53
N ASP A 324 14.07 -22.61 -18.42
CA ASP A 324 13.23 -21.92 -17.43
C ASP A 324 13.15 -22.66 -16.07
N GLU A 325 13.81 -23.80 -15.91
CA GLU A 325 13.76 -24.59 -14.67
C GLU A 325 14.86 -24.23 -13.64
N ALA A 326 15.53 -23.08 -13.77
CA ALA A 326 16.57 -22.67 -12.81
C ALA A 326 16.48 -21.22 -12.27
N ASP A 327 15.50 -20.44 -12.70
CA ASP A 327 15.28 -19.10 -12.14
C ASP A 327 14.12 -19.15 -11.13
N ASP A 328 14.45 -19.57 -9.90
CA ASP A 328 13.66 -19.35 -8.69
C ASP A 328 13.68 -17.85 -8.29
N ASP A 329 13.46 -16.97 -9.28
CA ASP A 329 13.37 -15.51 -9.15
C ASP A 329 11.92 -15.05 -8.96
N SER A 330 10.95 -15.98 -8.91
CA SER A 330 9.51 -15.71 -8.70
C SER A 330 9.18 -14.98 -7.38
N GLU A 331 10.09 -15.01 -6.40
CA GLU A 331 9.93 -14.31 -5.12
C GLU A 331 10.14 -12.78 -5.22
N PHE A 332 10.60 -12.27 -6.38
CA PHE A 332 10.75 -10.83 -6.59
C PHE A 332 9.48 -10.18 -7.15
N ASP A 333 8.76 -10.86 -8.03
CA ASP A 333 7.58 -10.32 -8.70
C ASP A 333 6.37 -10.18 -7.74
N GLU A 334 6.23 -11.07 -6.74
CA GLU A 334 5.18 -10.96 -5.72
C GLU A 334 5.24 -9.65 -4.88
N PHE A 335 6.38 -8.95 -4.88
CA PHE A 335 6.53 -7.69 -4.15
C PHE A 335 5.96 -6.47 -4.89
N GLU A 336 6.02 -6.47 -6.23
CA GLU A 336 5.49 -5.35 -7.04
C GLU A 336 3.96 -5.42 -7.15
N ASP A 337 3.40 -6.63 -7.14
CA ASP A 337 1.96 -6.86 -7.27
C ASP A 337 1.13 -6.42 -6.04
N GLU A 338 1.75 -6.21 -4.86
CA GLU A 338 1.03 -5.68 -3.69
C GLU A 338 0.77 -4.16 -3.78
N PHE A 339 1.43 -3.46 -4.71
CA PHE A 339 1.32 -2.01 -4.87
C PHE A 339 0.78 -1.56 -6.24
N ASP A 340 0.80 -2.43 -7.24
CA ASP A 340 0.30 -2.19 -8.59
C ASP A 340 -1.11 -2.78 -8.76
N GLU A 341 -2.17 -2.10 -8.33
CA GLU A 341 -3.52 -2.36 -8.89
C GLU A 341 -4.46 -1.14 -8.77
N GLU A 342 -4.58 -0.41 -9.90
CA GLU A 342 -5.80 0.28 -10.38
C GLU A 342 -6.41 1.50 -9.60
N ASP A 343 -5.62 2.51 -9.20
CA ASP A 343 -6.18 3.70 -8.49
C ASP A 343 -6.28 5.03 -9.29
N SER A 344 -5.91 5.11 -10.57
CA SER A 344 -5.86 6.40 -11.28
C SER A 344 -7.15 6.84 -12.01
N GLU A 345 -8.23 6.05 -11.97
CA GLU A 345 -9.52 6.43 -12.59
C GLU A 345 -10.44 7.24 -11.67
N LEU A 346 -9.91 7.96 -10.67
CA LEU A 346 -10.70 8.91 -9.90
C LEU A 346 -10.93 10.17 -10.75
N GLU A 347 -11.83 10.00 -11.72
CA GLU A 347 -12.23 10.95 -12.75
C GLU A 347 -12.18 12.38 -12.22
N ASP A 348 -11.28 13.18 -12.81
CA ASP A 348 -11.30 14.64 -12.90
C ASP A 348 -12.58 15.11 -13.65
N GLU A 349 -13.74 14.57 -13.28
CA GLU A 349 -15.03 14.87 -13.86
C GLU A 349 -15.46 16.28 -13.43
N PHE A 350 -15.03 17.22 -14.26
CA PHE A 350 -15.81 18.36 -14.71
C PHE A 350 -16.09 19.45 -13.66
N ASP A 351 -15.03 20.09 -13.17
CA ASP A 351 -15.16 21.51 -12.90
C ASP A 351 -15.24 22.25 -14.25
N SER A 352 -16.44 22.69 -14.60
CA SER A 352 -16.71 23.51 -15.79
C SER A 352 -15.99 24.87 -15.78
N SER A 353 -15.29 25.22 -14.70
CA SER A 353 -14.22 26.21 -14.71
C SER A 353 -12.97 25.54 -15.28
N GLY A 354 -12.56 25.94 -16.49
CA GLY A 354 -11.34 25.42 -17.13
C GLY A 354 -10.20 25.24 -16.13
N ASN A 355 -9.43 24.17 -16.29
CA ASN A 355 -8.46 23.65 -15.31
C ASN A 355 -7.78 24.79 -14.54
N ILE A 356 -8.18 24.98 -13.29
CA ILE A 356 -7.71 26.08 -12.44
C ILE A 356 -6.17 26.07 -12.33
N LEU A 357 -5.56 24.90 -12.51
CA LEU A 357 -4.12 24.73 -12.54
C LEU A 357 -3.48 25.40 -13.77
N ASP A 358 -4.09 25.25 -14.95
CA ASP A 358 -3.62 25.87 -16.20
C ASP A 358 -3.67 27.40 -16.13
N GLU A 359 -4.66 27.97 -15.42
CA GLU A 359 -4.78 29.43 -15.23
C GLU A 359 -3.55 30.02 -14.52
N TYR A 360 -2.93 29.24 -13.62
CA TYR A 360 -1.74 29.64 -12.87
C TYR A 360 -0.44 28.97 -13.37
N GLY A 361 -0.49 28.22 -14.48
CA GLY A 361 0.66 27.53 -15.04
C GLY A 361 1.20 26.41 -14.16
N LEU A 362 0.35 25.81 -13.32
CA LEU A 362 0.67 24.67 -12.47
C LEU A 362 0.52 23.41 -13.30
N VAL A 363 1.65 22.76 -13.61
CA VAL A 363 1.71 21.54 -14.41
C VAL A 363 2.41 20.48 -13.58
N LEU A 364 1.85 19.28 -13.51
CA LEU A 364 2.51 18.16 -12.84
C LEU A 364 3.81 17.84 -13.59
N PRO A 365 4.94 17.72 -12.89
CA PRO A 365 6.16 17.23 -13.53
C PRO A 365 5.94 15.79 -13.98
N ASP A 366 6.53 15.45 -15.13
CA ASP A 366 6.55 14.11 -15.67
C ASP A 366 7.99 13.61 -15.56
N TYR A 367 8.24 12.72 -14.61
CA TYR A 367 9.54 12.09 -14.43
C TYR A 367 9.56 10.77 -15.19
N ASP A 368 10.50 10.66 -16.14
CA ASP A 368 10.75 9.42 -16.89
C ASP A 368 11.30 8.31 -15.99
N GLU A 369 12.04 8.69 -14.95
CA GLU A 369 12.64 7.78 -13.98
C GLU A 369 11.59 7.31 -12.97
N ARG A 370 11.68 6.03 -12.59
CA ARG A 370 10.90 5.43 -11.49
C ARG A 370 11.81 5.21 -10.30
N GLY A 371 11.26 5.26 -9.09
CA GLY A 371 11.98 4.96 -7.86
C GLY A 371 11.55 5.83 -6.69
N THR A 372 11.84 5.38 -5.47
CA THR A 372 11.41 6.05 -4.24
C THR A 372 11.86 7.50 -4.16
N HIS A 373 13.05 7.82 -4.67
CA HIS A 373 13.56 9.19 -4.73
C HIS A 373 12.69 10.14 -5.57
N ILE A 374 11.99 9.63 -6.59
CA ILE A 374 11.01 10.40 -7.38
C ILE A 374 9.72 10.61 -6.57
N ALA A 375 9.25 9.57 -5.86
CA ALA A 375 8.13 9.70 -4.95
C ALA A 375 8.39 10.76 -3.86
N GLU A 376 9.59 10.75 -3.26
CA GLU A 376 10.03 11.79 -2.30
C GLU A 376 10.06 13.19 -2.92
N LEU A 377 10.46 13.31 -4.19
CA LEU A 377 10.50 14.59 -4.90
C LEU A 377 9.09 15.14 -5.12
N TYR A 378 8.14 14.31 -5.57
CA TYR A 378 6.72 14.68 -5.66
C TYR A 378 6.17 15.09 -4.29
N LEU A 379 6.46 14.31 -3.24
CA LEU A 379 6.03 14.59 -1.88
C LEU A 379 6.57 15.95 -1.38
N GLN A 380 7.84 16.25 -1.64
CA GLN A 380 8.42 17.53 -1.27
C GLN A 380 7.75 18.69 -2.03
N GLN A 381 7.53 18.54 -3.32
CA GLN A 381 6.81 19.55 -4.11
C GLN A 381 5.38 19.74 -3.64
N ALA A 382 4.71 18.67 -3.19
CA ALA A 382 3.37 18.74 -2.61
C ALA A 382 3.37 19.61 -1.35
N LYS A 383 4.35 19.40 -0.46
CA LYS A 383 4.53 20.21 0.76
C LYS A 383 4.79 21.68 0.44
N ASP A 384 5.68 21.96 -0.52
CA ASP A 384 6.00 23.32 -0.95
C ASP A 384 4.77 24.01 -1.55
N ALA A 385 4.02 23.33 -2.43
CA ALA A 385 2.80 23.86 -3.03
C ALA A 385 1.69 24.11 -1.99
N LEU A 386 1.59 23.25 -0.97
CA LEU A 386 0.65 23.45 0.13
C LEU A 386 1.06 24.65 1.00
N GLN A 387 2.35 24.83 1.26
CA GLN A 387 2.86 26.03 1.95
C GLN A 387 2.53 27.30 1.15
N ASP A 388 2.79 27.30 -0.15
CA ASP A 388 2.44 28.42 -1.04
C ASP A 388 0.94 28.74 -0.99
N SER A 389 0.08 27.71 -0.90
CA SER A 389 -1.36 27.89 -0.72
C SER A 389 -1.69 28.70 0.53
N PHE A 390 -1.11 28.35 1.69
CA PHE A 390 -1.31 29.10 2.93
C PHE A 390 -0.80 30.55 2.82
N GLU A 391 0.37 30.76 2.20
CA GLU A 391 0.92 32.10 2.03
C GLU A 391 0.04 33.00 1.12
N LEU A 392 -0.54 32.43 0.07
CA LEU A 392 -1.47 33.12 -0.83
C LEU A 392 -2.80 33.44 -0.14
N GLU A 393 -3.27 32.55 0.72
CA GLU A 393 -4.47 32.76 1.53
C GLU A 393 -4.28 33.95 2.50
N GLU A 394 -3.14 34.03 3.18
CA GLU A 394 -2.79 35.17 4.05
C GLU A 394 -2.72 36.50 3.28
N GLN A 395 -2.35 36.45 2.00
CA GLN A 395 -2.35 37.60 1.09
C GLN A 395 -3.75 37.97 0.57
N GLY A 396 -4.73 37.09 0.78
CA GLY A 396 -6.11 37.25 0.31
C GLY A 396 -6.32 36.83 -1.15
N ASP A 397 -5.35 36.17 -1.80
CA ASP A 397 -5.51 35.60 -3.15
C ASP A 397 -6.07 34.17 -3.05
N LEU A 398 -7.31 34.07 -2.59
CA LEU A 398 -7.96 32.80 -2.27
C LEU A 398 -8.11 31.88 -3.48
N LYS A 399 -8.27 32.44 -4.69
CA LYS A 399 -8.40 31.66 -5.91
C LYS A 399 -7.07 31.01 -6.29
N GLN A 400 -5.96 31.75 -6.19
CA GLN A 400 -4.63 31.18 -6.40
C GLN A 400 -4.29 30.18 -5.29
N ALA A 401 -4.59 30.50 -4.03
CA ALA A 401 -4.40 29.59 -2.90
C ALA A 401 -5.11 28.24 -3.12
N TYR A 402 -6.37 28.25 -3.57
CA TYR A 402 -7.12 27.05 -3.93
C TYR A 402 -6.42 26.24 -5.04
N ALA A 403 -5.90 26.92 -6.08
CA ALA A 403 -5.20 26.25 -7.17
C ALA A 403 -3.95 25.50 -6.68
N TYR A 404 -3.17 26.14 -5.81
CA TYR A 404 -1.97 25.56 -5.19
C TYR A 404 -2.31 24.40 -4.24
N ALA A 405 -3.38 24.50 -3.44
CA ALA A 405 -3.84 23.38 -2.61
C ALA A 405 -4.25 22.17 -3.46
N ARG A 406 -4.99 22.40 -4.55
CA ARG A 406 -5.36 21.33 -5.48
C ARG A 406 -4.13 20.72 -6.17
N PHE A 407 -3.15 21.54 -6.52
CA PHE A 407 -1.88 21.07 -7.09
C PHE A 407 -1.09 20.21 -6.10
N ALA A 408 -0.98 20.67 -4.85
CA ALA A 408 -0.36 19.91 -3.77
C ALA A 408 -1.01 18.53 -3.58
N ARG A 409 -2.34 18.47 -3.57
CA ARG A 409 -3.08 17.20 -3.47
C ARG A 409 -2.72 16.25 -4.62
N LYS A 410 -2.68 16.75 -5.87
CA LYS A 410 -2.31 15.92 -7.03
C LYS A 410 -0.87 15.42 -6.97
N LEU A 411 0.06 16.26 -6.54
CA LEU A 411 1.46 15.86 -6.35
C LEU A 411 1.59 14.78 -5.27
N ALA A 412 0.83 14.89 -4.18
CA ALA A 412 0.83 13.90 -3.11
C ALA A 412 0.22 12.56 -3.53
N ASP A 413 -0.86 12.61 -4.32
CA ASP A 413 -1.46 11.42 -4.93
C ASP A 413 -0.44 10.68 -5.80
N GLU A 414 0.25 11.41 -6.69
CA GLU A 414 1.31 10.86 -7.55
C GLU A 414 2.50 10.31 -6.74
N ALA A 415 2.88 10.97 -5.64
CA ALA A 415 3.91 10.47 -4.73
C ALA A 415 3.54 9.13 -4.08
N GLY A 416 2.24 8.91 -3.84
CA GLY A 416 1.70 7.69 -3.27
C GLY A 416 1.36 6.60 -4.30
N ASP A 417 1.58 6.86 -5.58
CA ASP A 417 1.33 5.89 -6.66
C ASP A 417 2.42 4.80 -6.65
N GLY A 418 1.99 3.54 -6.78
CA GLY A 418 2.86 2.36 -6.89
C GLY A 418 3.87 2.45 -8.02
N LYS A 419 3.57 3.20 -9.08
CA LYS A 419 4.50 3.45 -10.19
C LYS A 419 5.86 3.97 -9.73
N TYR A 420 5.90 4.82 -8.70
CA TYR A 420 7.15 5.40 -8.17
C TYR A 420 7.69 4.64 -6.95
N LEU A 421 6.89 3.78 -6.33
CA LEU A 421 7.28 2.92 -5.22
C LEU A 421 7.79 1.58 -5.75
N LYS A 422 8.80 1.65 -6.62
CA LYS A 422 9.50 0.49 -7.19
C LYS A 422 10.98 0.58 -6.92
N LEU A 423 11.63 -0.58 -6.88
CA LEU A 423 13.09 -0.67 -6.85
C LEU A 423 13.64 -0.25 -8.22
N THR A 424 14.66 0.59 -8.21
CA THR A 424 15.40 0.96 -9.42
C THR A 424 16.17 -0.25 -9.96
N ASP A 425 16.48 -0.28 -11.26
CA ASP A 425 17.28 -1.37 -11.86
C ASP A 425 18.65 -1.52 -11.16
N GLU A 426 19.24 -0.42 -10.70
CA GLU A 426 20.48 -0.44 -9.92
C GLU A 426 20.29 -1.12 -8.56
N GLU A 427 19.19 -0.82 -7.86
CA GLU A 427 18.86 -1.50 -6.60
C GLU A 427 18.54 -2.98 -6.83
N LYS A 428 17.76 -3.32 -7.86
CA LYS A 428 17.51 -4.70 -8.28
C LYS A 428 18.82 -5.46 -8.49
N GLN A 429 19.78 -4.85 -9.18
CA GLN A 429 21.09 -5.43 -9.39
C GLN A 429 21.90 -5.58 -8.09
N GLN A 430 21.91 -4.56 -7.22
CA GLN A 430 22.58 -4.64 -5.91
C GLN A 430 22.02 -5.78 -5.06
N ILE A 431 20.71 -6.00 -5.11
CA ILE A 431 20.03 -7.10 -4.39
C ILE A 431 20.46 -8.44 -4.94
N LYS A 432 20.50 -8.58 -6.27
CA LYS A 432 20.99 -9.79 -6.93
C LYS A 432 22.43 -10.09 -6.53
N ASP A 433 23.30 -9.08 -6.56
CA ASP A 433 24.71 -9.20 -6.17
C ASP A 433 24.87 -9.61 -4.69
N MET A 434 24.07 -9.03 -3.78
CA MET A 434 24.08 -9.40 -2.36
C MET A 434 23.60 -10.84 -2.12
N LYS A 435 22.52 -11.28 -2.77
CA LYS A 435 22.02 -12.66 -2.69
C LYS A 435 23.05 -13.67 -3.21
N GLU A 436 23.73 -13.36 -4.32
CA GLU A 436 24.81 -14.19 -4.86
C GLU A 436 26.00 -14.28 -3.89
N GLU A 437 26.39 -13.17 -3.26
CA GLU A 437 27.44 -13.16 -2.25
C GLU A 437 27.06 -13.96 -1.00
N GLU A 438 25.83 -13.83 -0.50
CA GLU A 438 25.32 -14.61 0.63
C GLU A 438 25.33 -16.12 0.32
N LYS A 439 24.89 -16.52 -0.88
CA LYS A 439 24.92 -17.91 -1.35
C LYS A 439 26.36 -18.43 -1.42
N ARG A 440 27.31 -17.61 -1.88
CA ARG A 440 28.74 -17.95 -1.88
C ARG A 440 29.26 -18.18 -0.46
N LEU A 441 28.95 -17.28 0.48
CA LEU A 441 29.38 -17.39 1.87
C LEU A 441 28.76 -18.62 2.57
N LYS A 442 27.49 -18.93 2.31
CA LYS A 442 26.82 -20.15 2.82
C LYS A 442 27.50 -21.41 2.29
N ASN A 443 27.87 -21.44 1.01
CA ASN A 443 28.60 -22.57 0.43
C ASN A 443 30.01 -22.71 1.01
N GLU A 444 30.74 -21.60 1.19
CA GLU A 444 32.06 -21.61 1.83
C GLU A 444 31.99 -22.08 3.29
N ALA A 445 30.96 -21.67 4.04
CA ALA A 445 30.72 -22.13 5.40
C ALA A 445 30.42 -23.63 5.45
N LYS A 446 29.55 -24.12 4.56
CA LYS A 446 29.26 -25.55 4.44
C LYS A 446 30.51 -26.38 4.09
N GLU A 447 31.34 -25.88 3.19
CA GLU A 447 32.62 -26.53 2.86
C GLU A 447 33.64 -26.51 4.01
N MET A 448 33.49 -25.63 5.01
CA MET A 448 34.31 -25.62 6.21
C MET A 448 33.80 -26.62 7.25
N ASP A 449 32.49 -26.71 7.45
CA ASP A 449 31.87 -27.72 8.33
C ASP A 449 32.20 -29.15 7.84
N ASP A 450 32.14 -29.40 6.53
CA ASP A 450 32.48 -30.71 5.94
C ASP A 450 33.98 -31.08 6.10
N LYS A 451 34.86 -30.14 6.49
CA LYS A 451 36.28 -30.42 6.74
C LYS A 451 36.61 -30.71 8.21
N ASP A 452 35.71 -30.42 9.14
CA ASP A 452 35.92 -30.69 10.57
C ASP A 452 35.43 -32.11 10.97
N ASP A 453 34.80 -32.84 10.05
CA ASP A 453 34.42 -34.25 10.23
C ASP A 453 35.57 -35.25 9.93
N GLU A 454 36.77 -34.77 9.59
CA GLU A 454 37.98 -35.60 9.46
C GLU A 454 38.81 -35.59 10.77
N VAL A 455 38.11 -35.48 11.91
CA VAL A 455 38.64 -35.77 13.24
C VAL A 455 37.68 -36.78 13.87
N GLU A 456 37.95 -38.07 13.65
CA GLU A 456 37.13 -39.19 14.14
C GLU A 456 37.07 -39.22 15.67
N CYS A 457 38.01 -38.58 16.37
CA CYS A 457 38.02 -38.51 17.83
C CYS A 457 38.71 -37.25 18.39
N SER A 458 38.21 -36.74 19.52
CA SER A 458 38.86 -35.67 20.29
C SER A 458 39.44 -36.18 21.62
N VAL A 459 38.90 -37.29 22.10
CA VAL A 459 39.30 -38.04 23.30
C VAL A 459 39.04 -39.53 23.08
N ASP A 460 39.72 -40.41 23.82
CA ASP A 460 39.57 -41.87 23.69
C ASP A 460 38.14 -42.39 23.88
N SER A 461 37.23 -41.62 24.50
CA SER A 461 35.83 -42.01 24.64
C SER A 461 34.99 -41.80 23.37
N ASP A 462 35.55 -41.11 22.38
CA ASP A 462 34.93 -40.88 21.08
C ASP A 462 35.19 -42.05 20.12
N CYS A 463 36.17 -42.92 20.44
CA CYS A 463 36.50 -44.14 19.70
C CYS A 463 35.78 -45.37 20.27
N ASP A 464 35.69 -46.44 19.48
CA ASP A 464 35.15 -47.73 19.94
C ASP A 464 36.07 -48.34 21.04
N SER A 465 35.55 -49.34 21.76
CA SER A 465 36.09 -49.80 23.06
C SER A 465 37.53 -50.34 23.07
N ASP A 466 38.12 -50.46 21.90
CA ASP A 466 39.37 -51.13 21.53
C ASP A 466 40.34 -50.19 20.78
N GLU A 467 39.92 -48.96 20.51
CA GLU A 467 40.71 -47.93 19.83
C GLU A 467 41.11 -46.82 20.82
N PHE A 468 42.13 -46.05 20.48
CA PHE A 468 42.49 -44.83 21.21
C PHE A 468 42.68 -43.67 20.24
N CYS A 469 42.47 -42.46 20.74
CA CYS A 469 42.55 -41.28 19.89
C CYS A 469 44.00 -40.79 19.75
N ASP A 470 44.62 -40.96 18.58
CA ASP A 470 45.92 -40.34 18.26
C ASP A 470 45.79 -39.36 17.09
N ASN A 471 46.17 -38.10 17.34
CA ASN A 471 46.10 -36.99 16.38
C ASN A 471 44.77 -36.81 15.65
N GLY A 472 43.66 -37.28 16.21
CA GLY A 472 42.32 -37.09 15.65
C GLY A 472 41.80 -38.26 14.84
N GLU A 473 42.55 -39.36 14.73
CA GLU A 473 42.10 -40.62 14.16
C GLU A 473 42.03 -41.66 15.29
N CYS A 474 41.03 -42.55 15.24
CA CYS A 474 40.98 -43.68 16.15
C CYS A 474 41.95 -44.74 15.64
N GLU A 475 43.05 -44.94 16.36
CA GLU A 475 44.00 -46.00 16.04
C GLU A 475 43.62 -47.25 16.83
N ASP A 476 43.44 -48.36 16.12
CA ASP A 476 43.42 -49.69 16.71
C ASP A 476 44.68 -49.82 17.60
N LEU A 477 44.51 -50.31 18.83
CA LEU A 477 45.66 -50.67 19.65
C LEU A 477 46.36 -51.86 19.00
N ASP A 478 47.26 -51.61 18.03
CA ASP A 478 48.05 -52.60 17.28
C ASP A 478 48.19 -53.90 18.09
N ASP A 479 47.31 -54.84 17.74
CA ASP A 479 47.14 -56.13 18.39
C ASP A 479 48.43 -56.94 18.19
N GLU A 480 49.37 -56.80 19.11
CA GLU A 480 50.50 -57.73 19.17
C GLU A 480 50.56 -58.49 20.51
N VAL A 481 49.49 -58.42 21.32
CA VAL A 481 49.26 -59.36 22.43
C VAL A 481 47.74 -59.50 22.68
N GLU A 482 47.07 -60.39 21.94
CA GLU A 482 45.63 -60.65 22.03
C GLU A 482 45.22 -61.28 23.37
N CYS A 483 46.15 -61.82 24.16
CA CYS A 483 45.86 -62.25 25.52
C CYS A 483 47.10 -62.33 26.42
N SER A 484 46.94 -61.99 27.70
CA SER A 484 48.01 -62.18 28.70
C SER A 484 47.68 -63.30 29.69
N VAL A 485 46.40 -63.60 29.85
CA VAL A 485 45.83 -64.69 30.65
C VAL A 485 44.52 -65.17 30.03
N ASP A 486 44.09 -66.40 30.33
CA ASP A 486 42.86 -67.00 29.79
C ASP A 486 41.56 -66.22 30.05
N SER A 487 41.56 -65.26 30.98
CA SER A 487 40.38 -64.39 31.21
C SER A 487 40.26 -63.25 30.21
N ASP A 488 41.31 -63.02 29.42
CA ASP A 488 41.34 -62.02 28.36
C ASP A 488 40.72 -62.58 27.07
N CYS A 489 40.49 -63.90 26.99
CA CYS A 489 39.83 -64.60 25.88
C CYS A 489 38.35 -64.87 26.17
N ASP A 490 37.56 -65.13 25.12
CA ASP A 490 36.15 -65.48 25.26
C ASP A 490 35.97 -66.83 25.99
N SER A 491 34.74 -67.08 26.46
CA SER A 491 34.46 -68.15 27.45
C SER A 491 34.78 -69.59 27.02
N ASP A 492 35.09 -69.76 25.75
CA ASP A 492 35.39 -70.99 25.01
C ASP A 492 36.81 -71.04 24.44
N GLU A 493 37.62 -70.00 24.68
CA GLU A 493 39.01 -69.89 24.26
C GLU A 493 39.97 -69.93 25.46
N PHE A 494 41.26 -70.20 25.21
CA PHE A 494 42.31 -70.05 26.20
C PHE A 494 43.53 -69.36 25.60
N CYS A 495 44.30 -68.67 26.44
CA CYS A 495 45.43 -67.89 25.97
C CYS A 495 46.67 -68.78 25.80
N ASP A 496 47.11 -69.02 24.56
CA ASP A 496 48.40 -69.65 24.27
C ASP A 496 49.33 -68.70 23.51
N ASN A 497 50.51 -68.45 24.08
CA ASN A 497 51.55 -67.59 23.49
C ASN A 497 51.13 -66.17 23.07
N GLY A 498 50.03 -65.64 23.60
CA GLY A 498 49.56 -64.29 23.29
C GLY A 498 48.48 -64.23 22.23
N GLU A 499 47.95 -65.38 21.79
CA GLU A 499 46.80 -65.54 20.92
C GLU A 499 45.74 -66.39 21.67
N CYS A 500 44.47 -66.06 21.51
CA CYS A 500 43.38 -66.87 22.06
C CYS A 500 43.13 -68.05 21.11
N GLU A 501 43.31 -69.28 21.61
CA GLU A 501 43.03 -70.49 20.85
C GLU A 501 41.67 -71.07 21.27
N ASP A 502 40.79 -71.28 20.29
CA ASP A 502 39.54 -72.02 20.44
C ASP A 502 39.83 -73.42 21.02
N LEU A 503 39.04 -73.84 22.00
CA LEU A 503 39.00 -75.25 22.40
C LEU A 503 38.29 -76.03 21.30
N ASP A 504 39.05 -76.56 20.33
CA ASP A 504 38.60 -77.45 19.26
C ASP A 504 37.48 -78.41 19.71
N ASP A 505 36.22 -77.98 19.52
CA ASP A 505 35.04 -78.81 19.70
C ASP A 505 34.82 -79.59 18.41
N GLU A 506 35.31 -80.83 18.43
CA GLU A 506 34.91 -81.87 17.48
C GLU A 506 33.38 -82.09 17.55
N ASP A 507 32.78 -82.04 16.37
CA ASP A 507 31.56 -82.76 15.92
C ASP A 507 30.17 -82.08 16.04
N GLU A 508 29.42 -82.34 14.95
CA GLU A 508 27.95 -82.27 14.76
C GLU A 508 27.35 -80.86 14.59
N ALA A 509 26.39 -80.57 13.72
CA ALA A 509 25.70 -81.27 12.65
C ALA A 509 24.76 -80.24 11.98
N ASP A 510 24.45 -80.49 10.72
CA ASP A 510 23.30 -80.05 9.91
C ASP A 510 22.15 -79.31 10.63
N ASP A 511 21.70 -78.18 10.07
CA ASP A 511 20.29 -78.03 9.67
C ASP A 511 20.09 -76.83 8.73
N ASP A 512 19.88 -77.16 7.46
CA ASP A 512 19.21 -76.33 6.46
C ASP A 512 17.79 -76.00 6.96
N ASN A 513 17.35 -74.74 6.85
CA ASN A 513 15.97 -74.47 6.48
C ASN A 513 15.79 -73.07 5.90
N ASP A 514 15.26 -73.10 4.68
CA ASP A 514 14.59 -72.05 3.94
C ASP A 514 13.49 -71.36 4.78
N ASP A 515 13.22 -70.08 4.51
CA ASP A 515 11.86 -69.62 4.13
C ASP A 515 11.93 -68.17 3.63
N GLU A 516 11.79 -68.05 2.30
CA GLU A 516 11.29 -66.87 1.60
C GLU A 516 9.81 -66.67 1.95
N GLU A 517 9.38 -65.46 2.33
CA GLU A 517 8.03 -64.98 1.98
C GLU A 517 8.08 -63.47 1.66
N GLU A 518 7.94 -63.20 0.35
CA GLU A 518 7.35 -61.97 -0.18
C GLU A 518 5.88 -61.89 0.25
N ASP A 519 5.38 -60.70 0.58
CA ASP A 519 3.95 -60.42 0.50
C ASP A 519 3.73 -58.93 0.18
N ASP A 520 3.28 -58.72 -1.05
CA ASP A 520 2.58 -57.55 -1.57
C ASP A 520 1.27 -57.28 -0.79
N GLU A 521 0.95 -56.03 -0.47
CA GLU A 521 -0.44 -55.58 -0.45
C GLU A 521 -0.59 -54.14 -0.96
N ASP A 522 -1.14 -54.05 -2.18
CA ASP A 522 -1.90 -52.95 -2.76
C ASP A 522 -3.01 -52.42 -1.81
N LYS A 523 -3.42 -51.15 -2.04
CA LYS A 523 -4.77 -50.52 -1.92
C LYS A 523 -4.67 -49.06 -1.42
N ASP A 524 -5.39 -48.04 -1.89
CA ASP A 524 -6.64 -47.96 -2.66
C ASP A 524 -6.70 -46.65 -3.46
N ASP A 525 -7.43 -46.76 -4.57
CA ASP A 525 -7.89 -45.77 -5.54
C ASP A 525 -8.90 -44.72 -5.00
N GLU A 526 -9.02 -43.63 -5.78
CA GLU A 526 -10.23 -42.89 -6.18
C GLU A 526 -11.18 -42.29 -5.11
N ASP A 527 -11.45 -40.98 -5.24
CA ASP A 527 -12.84 -40.49 -5.22
C ASP A 527 -12.98 -39.16 -5.98
N ASP A 528 -13.63 -39.28 -7.14
CA ASP A 528 -14.28 -38.22 -7.92
C ASP A 528 -15.25 -37.37 -7.08
N LYS A 529 -15.45 -36.11 -7.51
CA LYS A 529 -16.80 -35.50 -7.58
C LYS A 529 -16.81 -34.26 -8.45
N ASP A 530 -17.30 -34.47 -9.67
CA ASP A 530 -18.10 -33.53 -10.45
C ASP A 530 -19.36 -33.14 -9.67
N GLU A 531 -19.70 -31.85 -9.62
CA GLU A 531 -21.11 -31.41 -9.62
C GLU A 531 -21.25 -30.15 -10.51
N ASP A 532 -21.78 -30.38 -11.70
CA ASP A 532 -22.59 -29.43 -12.47
C ASP A 532 -23.75 -28.90 -11.62
N ASP A 533 -24.15 -27.62 -11.77
CA ASP A 533 -25.56 -27.25 -11.97
C ASP A 533 -25.80 -25.74 -12.23
N GLU A 534 -26.60 -25.52 -13.30
CA GLU A 534 -27.48 -24.40 -13.72
C GLU A 534 -26.95 -23.03 -14.20
#